data_AF-A0A8T3Z3M1-F1
#
_entry.id   AF-A0A8T3Z3M1-F1
#
_cell.length_a   1.000
_cell.length_b   1.000
_cell.length_c   1.000
_cell.angle_alpha   90.00
_cell.angle_beta   90.00
_cell.angle_gamma   90.00
#
_symmetry.space_group_name_H-M   'P 1'
#
loop_
_entity.id
_entity.type
_entity.pdbx_description
1 polymer ?
#
loop_
_entity_poly.entity_id
_entity_poly.type
_entity_poly.pdbx_seq_one_letter_code
_entity_poly.pdbx_strand_id
1 'polypeptide(L)'
;MKLNMNFSIITRWEFKNTLKSKKFLLIFFMQLSVLAMLIFMFNSFAANIESEKGLSLTPSLVDFATLDVDDQGGLFKKSIDQEIIKIYSTNGNNSLLRLETGETNGLYTVSSDSIVRIQNGEIVDTVLYLDYADPRRSVIRDSINTTTKSVSSALTQSYLQSANPSNNTPQTGLKEEKTGESLPMQIIKKVMLMVLLFLPLFLFGNIIIDSVVGEKERKTAEILVAMPISPGEILLGKGLAVVAISALQVVMWIVVLIAAGFTINNVILVYLLVVLTAVPIVGLTSIIAAYAKNYKEAGIGITFAYVMVV
;
A
#
# COMPACT_ATOMS: atom_id res chain seq x y z
N MET A 1 43.98 -3.64 -12.11
CA MET A 1 43.37 -3.18 -10.85
C MET A 1 43.46 -4.32 -9.84
N LYS A 2 44.57 -4.42 -9.09
CA LYS A 2 44.73 -5.44 -8.04
C LYS A 2 43.92 -4.98 -6.82
N LEU A 3 42.67 -5.43 -6.69
CA LEU A 3 41.97 -5.35 -5.41
C LEU A 3 42.77 -6.18 -4.41
N ASN A 4 43.47 -5.49 -3.52
CA ASN A 4 44.48 -6.07 -2.64
C ASN A 4 43.84 -7.07 -1.67
N MET A 5 44.52 -8.20 -1.44
CA MET A 5 44.08 -9.31 -0.56
C MET A 5 43.67 -8.83 0.85
N ASN A 6 44.21 -7.70 1.29
CA ASN A 6 43.91 -7.04 2.56
C ASN A 6 42.46 -6.53 2.66
N PHE A 7 41.86 -6.05 1.58
CA PHE A 7 40.49 -5.53 1.55
C PHE A 7 39.46 -6.63 1.90
N SER A 8 39.60 -7.80 1.25
CA SER A 8 38.70 -8.95 1.48
C SER A 8 38.81 -9.48 2.91
N ILE A 9 40.02 -9.44 3.50
CA ILE A 9 40.25 -9.85 4.89
C ILE A 9 39.52 -8.92 5.86
N ILE A 10 39.61 -7.60 5.66
CA ILE A 10 38.91 -6.60 6.48
C ILE A 10 37.39 -6.82 6.37
N THR A 11 36.85 -6.94 5.16
CA THR A 11 35.42 -7.18 4.95
C THR A 11 34.94 -8.44 5.66
N ARG A 12 35.67 -9.56 5.53
CA ARG A 12 35.31 -10.83 6.15
C ARG A 12 35.39 -10.78 7.67
N TRP A 13 36.39 -10.09 8.20
CA TRP A 13 36.55 -9.91 9.64
C TRP A 13 35.40 -9.06 10.21
N GLU A 14 35.11 -7.91 9.60
CA GLU A 14 34.03 -7.01 10.01
C GLU A 14 32.67 -7.71 9.94
N PHE A 15 32.39 -8.43 8.85
CA PHE A 15 31.18 -9.20 8.67
C PHE A 15 30.95 -10.19 9.83
N LYS A 16 31.99 -10.97 10.16
CA LYS A 16 31.92 -11.98 11.23
C LYS A 16 31.84 -11.33 12.62
N ASN A 17 32.54 -10.24 12.83
CA ASN A 17 32.56 -9.52 14.11
C ASN A 17 31.20 -8.88 14.39
N THR A 18 30.61 -8.22 13.40
CA THR A 18 29.30 -7.58 13.51
C THR A 18 28.19 -8.62 13.73
N LEU A 19 28.18 -9.74 12.98
CA LEU A 19 27.20 -10.81 13.20
C LEU A 19 27.27 -11.47 14.59
N LYS A 20 28.47 -11.53 15.20
CA LYS A 20 28.66 -12.08 16.55
C LYS A 20 28.41 -11.06 17.66
N SER A 21 28.25 -9.79 17.33
CA SER A 21 28.03 -8.73 18.32
C SER A 21 26.69 -8.93 19.02
N LYS A 22 26.70 -8.96 20.36
CA LYS A 22 25.47 -8.99 21.17
C LYS A 22 24.57 -7.79 20.89
N LYS A 23 25.16 -6.61 20.65
CA LYS A 23 24.43 -5.39 20.31
C LYS A 23 23.70 -5.54 18.97
N PHE A 24 24.39 -6.05 17.95
CA PHE A 24 23.79 -6.30 16.65
C PHE A 24 22.65 -7.32 16.76
N LEU A 25 22.88 -8.45 17.45
CA LEU A 25 21.89 -9.50 17.62
C LEU A 25 20.65 -8.99 18.38
N LEU A 26 20.83 -8.18 19.42
CA LEU A 26 19.73 -7.58 20.18
C LEU A 26 18.92 -6.60 19.32
N ILE A 27 19.59 -5.71 18.57
CA ILE A 27 18.91 -4.78 17.65
C ILE A 27 18.14 -5.56 16.58
N PHE A 28 18.77 -6.58 16.00
CA PHE A 28 18.15 -7.43 14.99
C PHE A 28 16.89 -8.14 15.50
N PHE A 29 16.94 -8.76 16.68
CA PHE A 29 15.77 -9.41 17.30
C PHE A 29 14.67 -8.41 17.67
N MET A 30 15.05 -7.26 18.24
CA MET A 30 14.09 -6.19 18.54
C MET A 30 13.38 -5.73 17.27
N GLN A 31 14.11 -5.56 16.18
CA GLN A 31 13.57 -5.14 14.91
C GLN A 31 12.64 -6.20 14.29
N LEU A 32 12.98 -7.48 14.39
CA LEU A 32 12.11 -8.58 13.99
C LEU A 32 10.81 -8.58 14.81
N SER A 33 10.89 -8.29 16.12
CA SER A 33 9.71 -8.13 16.98
C SER A 33 8.84 -6.95 16.55
N VAL A 34 9.44 -5.81 16.21
CA VAL A 34 8.71 -4.64 15.70
C VAL A 34 8.04 -4.97 14.38
N LEU A 35 8.73 -5.66 13.47
CA LEU A 35 8.15 -6.12 12.21
C LEU A 35 6.94 -7.04 12.45
N ALA A 36 7.08 -8.04 13.31
CA ALA A 36 5.99 -8.95 13.65
C ALA A 36 4.80 -8.21 14.27
N MET A 37 5.06 -7.24 15.16
CA MET A 37 4.03 -6.40 15.75
C MET A 37 3.30 -5.54 14.70
N LEU A 38 4.04 -4.93 13.78
CA LEU A 38 3.45 -4.15 12.69
C LEU A 38 2.60 -5.04 11.78
N ILE A 39 3.11 -6.20 11.37
CA ILE A 39 2.36 -7.18 10.60
C ILE A 39 1.06 -7.56 11.31
N PHE A 40 1.12 -7.85 12.60
CA PHE A 40 -0.06 -8.18 13.40
C PHE A 40 -1.05 -7.00 13.45
N MET A 41 -0.57 -5.79 13.71
CA MET A 41 -1.40 -4.58 13.73
C MET A 41 -2.09 -4.35 12.39
N PHE A 42 -1.35 -4.55 11.30
CA PHE A 42 -1.84 -4.38 9.94
C PHE A 42 -2.86 -5.44 9.54
N ASN A 43 -2.64 -6.70 9.89
CA ASN A 43 -3.62 -7.77 9.67
C ASN A 43 -4.89 -7.53 10.49
N SER A 44 -4.75 -7.06 11.74
CA SER A 44 -5.88 -6.65 12.57
C SER A 44 -6.65 -5.47 11.94
N PHE A 45 -5.94 -4.46 11.44
CA PHE A 45 -6.54 -3.33 10.73
C PHE A 45 -7.28 -3.77 9.46
N ALA A 46 -6.67 -4.64 8.66
CA ALA A 46 -7.28 -5.19 7.46
C ALA A 46 -8.57 -5.96 7.78
N ALA A 47 -8.53 -6.85 8.77
CA ALA A 47 -9.71 -7.61 9.23
C ALA A 47 -10.81 -6.71 9.78
N ASN A 48 -10.46 -5.61 10.45
CA ASN A 48 -11.42 -4.63 10.95
C ASN A 48 -12.10 -3.83 9.84
N ILE A 49 -11.38 -3.48 8.76
CA ILE A 49 -11.98 -2.81 7.58
C ILE A 49 -12.87 -3.76 6.78
N GLU A 50 -12.49 -5.04 6.69
CA GLU A 50 -13.20 -6.05 5.90
C GLU A 50 -14.50 -6.54 6.57
N SER A 51 -14.58 -6.44 7.90
CA SER A 51 -15.81 -6.70 8.65
C SER A 51 -16.87 -5.64 8.30
N GLU A 52 -18.09 -6.06 7.95
CA GLU A 52 -19.24 -5.22 7.56
C GLU A 52 -19.67 -4.13 8.58
N LYS A 53 -18.99 -4.06 9.73
CA LYS A 53 -19.19 -3.05 10.80
C LYS A 53 -17.96 -2.18 11.06
N GLY A 54 -16.87 -2.37 10.34
CA GLY A 54 -15.69 -1.51 10.39
C GLY A 54 -15.99 -0.16 9.78
N LEU A 55 -15.44 0.91 10.37
CA LEU A 55 -15.45 2.24 9.75
C LEU A 55 -15.11 2.08 8.27
N SER A 56 -16.02 2.51 7.40
CA SER A 56 -15.79 2.68 5.98
C SER A 56 -14.65 3.68 5.80
N LEU A 57 -13.41 3.18 5.87
CA LEU A 57 -12.18 3.87 5.50
C LEU A 57 -12.02 3.92 3.97
N THR A 58 -13.12 3.83 3.23
CA THR A 58 -13.24 4.66 2.04
C THR A 58 -12.95 6.09 2.53
N PRO A 59 -11.84 6.77 2.14
CA PRO A 59 -11.86 8.23 2.24
C PRO A 59 -13.19 8.62 1.63
N SER A 60 -14.07 9.24 2.40
CA SER A 60 -15.44 9.45 1.96
C SER A 60 -15.32 10.09 0.59
N LEU A 61 -15.72 9.34 -0.44
CA LEU A 61 -15.59 9.70 -1.85
C LEU A 61 -16.68 10.74 -2.15
N VAL A 62 -16.92 11.66 -1.21
CA VAL A 62 -17.90 12.74 -1.28
C VAL A 62 -17.50 13.57 -2.47
N ASP A 63 -18.40 13.64 -3.45
CA ASP A 63 -18.18 14.29 -4.73
C ASP A 63 -17.06 13.67 -5.60
N PHE A 64 -16.67 12.40 -5.40
CA PHE A 64 -15.63 11.77 -6.23
C PHE A 64 -16.05 11.62 -7.70
N ALA A 65 -17.33 11.36 -7.93
CA ALA A 65 -17.93 11.27 -9.26
C ALA A 65 -19.23 12.07 -9.35
N THR A 66 -19.47 12.68 -10.51
CA THR A 66 -20.72 13.35 -10.85
C THR A 66 -21.53 12.48 -11.80
N LEU A 67 -22.83 12.37 -11.56
CA LEU A 67 -23.75 11.59 -12.39
C LEU A 67 -24.98 12.42 -12.70
N ASP A 68 -25.26 12.57 -13.98
CA ASP A 68 -26.52 13.16 -14.43
C ASP A 68 -27.58 12.05 -14.46
N VAL A 69 -28.70 12.25 -13.76
CA VAL A 69 -29.79 11.28 -13.66
C VAL A 69 -31.04 11.85 -14.29
N ASP A 70 -31.49 11.19 -15.37
CA ASP A 70 -32.78 11.44 -16.02
C ASP A 70 -33.76 10.33 -15.61
N ASP A 71 -34.46 10.57 -14.51
CA ASP A 71 -35.47 9.68 -13.92
C ASP A 71 -36.73 10.49 -13.60
N GLN A 72 -37.73 10.43 -14.49
CA GLN A 72 -39.02 11.11 -14.29
C GLN A 72 -39.85 10.49 -13.16
N GLY A 73 -39.60 9.22 -12.81
CA GLY A 73 -40.30 8.50 -11.75
C GLY A 73 -39.69 8.70 -10.36
N GLY A 74 -38.44 9.15 -10.28
CA GLY A 74 -37.72 9.50 -9.05
C GLY A 74 -37.37 8.33 -8.11
N LEU A 75 -37.79 7.10 -8.44
CA LEU A 75 -37.55 5.90 -7.64
C LEU A 75 -36.07 5.54 -7.60
N PHE A 76 -35.39 5.59 -8.75
CA PHE A 76 -33.98 5.23 -8.85
C PHE A 76 -33.11 6.34 -8.28
N LYS A 77 -33.46 7.60 -8.54
CA LYS A 77 -32.74 8.77 -7.99
C LYS A 77 -32.62 8.75 -6.46
N LYS A 78 -33.65 8.28 -5.75
CA LYS A 78 -33.68 8.22 -4.28
C LYS A 78 -32.89 7.04 -3.71
N SER A 79 -32.70 5.99 -4.50
CA SER A 79 -31.97 4.79 -4.10
C SER A 79 -30.49 4.83 -4.44
N ILE A 80 -30.04 5.82 -5.23
CA ILE A 80 -28.61 6.08 -5.46
C ILE A 80 -28.02 6.69 -4.19
N ASP A 81 -26.88 6.15 -3.76
CA ASP A 81 -26.12 6.66 -2.64
C ASP A 81 -25.51 8.04 -2.96
N GLN A 82 -26.12 9.09 -2.43
CA GLN A 82 -25.74 10.50 -2.64
C GLN A 82 -24.48 10.90 -1.86
N GLU A 83 -23.95 10.02 -1.00
CA GLU A 83 -22.73 10.29 -0.24
C GLU A 83 -21.46 10.08 -1.09
N ILE A 84 -21.57 9.31 -2.19
CA ILE A 84 -20.45 8.94 -3.08
C ILE A 84 -20.56 9.63 -4.45
N ILE A 85 -21.78 9.94 -4.89
CA ILE A 85 -22.06 10.48 -6.24
C ILE A 85 -22.90 11.75 -6.15
N LYS A 86 -22.39 12.83 -6.74
CA LYS A 86 -23.14 14.08 -6.88
C LYS A 86 -24.11 13.99 -8.05
N ILE A 87 -25.40 14.06 -7.74
CA ILE A 87 -26.48 13.88 -8.73
C ILE A 87 -26.94 15.23 -9.27
N TYR A 88 -26.92 15.40 -10.59
CA TYR A 88 -27.61 16.50 -11.27
C TYR A 88 -28.87 15.98 -11.95
N SER A 89 -30.00 16.65 -11.71
CA SER A 89 -31.26 16.38 -12.42
C SER A 89 -31.27 17.19 -13.71
N THR A 90 -31.38 16.55 -14.86
CA THR A 90 -31.32 17.25 -16.15
C THR A 90 -32.12 16.52 -17.21
N ASN A 91 -32.71 17.28 -18.14
CA ASN A 91 -33.35 16.77 -19.34
C ASN A 91 -32.26 16.35 -20.33
N GLY A 92 -32.29 15.11 -20.81
CA GLY A 92 -31.20 14.38 -21.48
C GLY A 92 -30.33 15.10 -22.54
N ASN A 93 -30.80 16.19 -23.16
CA ASN A 93 -30.02 16.93 -24.16
C ASN A 93 -28.83 17.70 -23.58
N ASN A 94 -28.96 18.29 -22.38
CA ASN A 94 -27.86 19.02 -21.74
C ASN A 94 -26.84 18.06 -21.09
N SER A 95 -27.29 16.88 -20.71
CA SER A 95 -26.49 15.87 -20.02
C SER A 95 -25.46 15.22 -20.94
N LEU A 96 -25.81 15.01 -22.21
CA LEU A 96 -24.89 14.46 -23.22
C LEU A 96 -23.75 15.45 -23.53
N LEU A 97 -24.08 16.74 -23.64
CA LEU A 97 -23.09 17.80 -23.85
C LEU A 97 -22.15 17.93 -22.65
N ARG A 98 -22.66 17.81 -21.42
CA ARG A 98 -21.84 17.82 -20.20
C ARG A 98 -20.92 16.60 -20.06
N LEU A 99 -21.31 15.48 -20.64
CA LEU A 99 -20.48 14.27 -20.70
C LEU A 99 -19.32 14.47 -21.69
N GLU A 100 -19.61 15.05 -22.85
CA GLU A 100 -18.60 15.37 -23.87
C GLU A 100 -17.61 16.46 -23.41
N THR A 101 -18.06 17.43 -22.60
CA THR A 101 -17.18 18.46 -22.03
C THR A 101 -16.45 18.04 -20.75
N GLY A 102 -16.74 16.84 -20.23
CA GLY A 102 -16.12 16.30 -19.01
C GLY A 102 -16.62 16.92 -17.69
N GLU A 103 -17.73 17.65 -17.71
CA GLU A 103 -18.36 18.22 -16.52
C GLU A 103 -19.17 17.18 -15.72
N THR A 104 -19.61 16.10 -16.37
CA THR A 104 -20.24 14.95 -15.73
C THR A 104 -19.51 13.66 -16.07
N ASN A 105 -19.38 12.73 -15.12
CA ASN A 105 -18.63 11.48 -15.33
C ASN A 105 -19.50 10.34 -15.88
N GLY A 106 -20.82 10.51 -15.87
CA GLY A 106 -21.75 9.56 -16.46
C GLY A 106 -23.15 10.15 -16.61
N LEU A 107 -23.96 9.49 -17.44
CA LEU A 107 -25.38 9.78 -17.60
C LEU A 107 -26.17 8.49 -17.38
N TYR A 108 -27.07 8.51 -16.40
CA TYR A 108 -28.00 7.43 -16.13
C TYR A 108 -29.41 7.84 -16.55
N THR A 109 -29.98 7.16 -17.54
CA THR A 109 -31.34 7.39 -18.02
C THR A 109 -32.23 6.21 -17.70
N VAL A 110 -33.41 6.53 -17.18
CA VAL A 110 -34.48 5.59 -16.88
C VAL A 110 -35.64 5.89 -17.84
N SER A 111 -36.22 4.85 -18.44
CA SER A 111 -37.38 5.02 -19.33
C SER A 111 -38.49 5.83 -18.66
N SER A 112 -39.08 6.79 -19.38
CA SER A 112 -40.14 7.68 -18.86
C SER A 112 -41.38 6.90 -18.39
N ASP A 113 -41.68 5.77 -19.02
CA ASP A 113 -42.79 4.87 -18.64
C ASP A 113 -42.44 3.92 -17.48
N SER A 114 -41.31 4.12 -16.80
CA SER A 114 -40.81 3.23 -15.74
C SER A 114 -41.85 2.93 -14.66
N ILE A 115 -42.62 3.92 -14.19
CA ILE A 115 -43.66 3.72 -13.17
C ILE A 115 -44.77 2.81 -13.67
N VAL A 116 -45.24 3.01 -14.91
CA VAL A 116 -46.32 2.22 -15.51
C VAL A 116 -45.85 0.78 -15.77
N ARG A 117 -44.62 0.61 -16.26
CA ARG A 117 -44.02 -0.71 -16.50
C ARG A 117 -43.79 -1.47 -15.20
N ILE A 118 -43.33 -0.79 -14.15
CA ILE A 118 -43.21 -1.38 -12.81
C ILE A 118 -44.57 -1.88 -12.36
N GLN A 119 -45.62 -1.06 -12.42
CA GLN A 119 -46.98 -1.45 -12.01
C GLN A 119 -47.53 -2.66 -12.77
N ASN A 120 -47.16 -2.81 -14.04
CA ASN A 120 -47.56 -3.94 -14.88
C ASN A 120 -46.66 -5.18 -14.73
N GLY A 121 -45.62 -5.13 -13.89
CA GLY A 121 -44.66 -6.23 -13.71
C GLY A 121 -43.70 -6.40 -14.89
N GLU A 122 -43.53 -5.37 -15.72
CA GLU A 122 -42.62 -5.37 -16.86
C GLU A 122 -41.20 -4.93 -16.49
N ILE A 123 -40.23 -5.34 -17.30
CA ILE A 123 -38.82 -4.97 -17.13
C ILE A 123 -38.67 -3.47 -17.42
N VAL A 124 -37.98 -2.74 -16.56
CA VAL A 124 -37.63 -1.32 -16.81
C VAL A 124 -36.27 -1.27 -17.48
N ASP A 125 -36.24 -0.73 -18.70
CA ASP A 125 -34.99 -0.46 -19.41
C ASP A 125 -34.28 0.75 -18.80
N THR A 126 -33.02 0.56 -18.42
CA THR A 126 -32.13 1.61 -17.92
C THR A 126 -30.86 1.62 -18.74
N VAL A 127 -30.36 2.81 -19.06
CA VAL A 127 -29.13 2.97 -19.86
C VAL A 127 -28.15 3.84 -19.11
N LEU A 128 -26.92 3.37 -18.97
CA LEU A 128 -25.82 4.07 -18.33
C LEU A 128 -24.73 4.38 -19.36
N TYR A 129 -24.55 5.66 -19.64
CA TYR A 129 -23.46 6.18 -20.48
C TYR A 129 -22.27 6.55 -19.59
N LEU A 130 -21.09 6.04 -19.95
CA LEU A 130 -19.84 6.28 -19.25
C LEU A 130 -18.74 6.56 -20.27
N ASP A 131 -17.87 7.51 -19.96
CA ASP A 131 -16.62 7.68 -20.69
C ASP A 131 -15.63 6.57 -20.28
N TYR A 132 -15.14 5.82 -21.27
CA TYR A 132 -14.18 4.74 -21.05
C TYR A 132 -12.76 5.25 -20.75
N ALA A 133 -12.46 6.53 -20.98
CA ALA A 133 -11.19 7.14 -20.61
C ALA A 133 -11.10 7.47 -19.11
N ASP A 134 -12.22 7.62 -18.39
CA ASP A 134 -12.23 8.01 -16.99
C ASP A 134 -12.12 6.79 -16.03
N PRO A 135 -11.09 6.72 -15.15
CA PRO A 135 -10.94 5.64 -14.18
C PRO A 135 -12.07 5.59 -13.12
N ARG A 136 -12.78 6.70 -12.89
CA ARG A 136 -13.88 6.81 -11.91
C ARG A 136 -15.14 6.04 -12.32
N ARG A 137 -15.23 5.63 -13.59
CA ARG A 137 -16.34 4.84 -14.13
C ARG A 137 -16.65 3.58 -13.31
N SER A 138 -15.63 2.99 -12.67
CA SER A 138 -15.79 1.76 -11.91
C SER A 138 -16.69 1.98 -10.68
N VAL A 139 -16.58 3.15 -10.04
CA VAL A 139 -17.38 3.53 -8.86
C VAL A 139 -18.83 3.78 -9.28
N ILE A 140 -19.03 4.50 -10.39
CA ILE A 140 -20.36 4.80 -10.93
C ILE A 140 -21.09 3.51 -11.34
N ARG A 141 -20.40 2.62 -12.08
CA ARG A 141 -20.97 1.33 -12.49
C ARG A 141 -21.38 0.48 -11.29
N ASP A 142 -20.54 0.40 -10.26
CA ASP A 142 -20.82 -0.40 -9.07
C ASP A 142 -22.00 0.15 -8.27
N SER A 143 -22.06 1.47 -8.09
CA SER A 143 -23.17 2.16 -7.42
C SER A 143 -24.50 1.99 -8.16
N ILE A 144 -24.51 2.15 -9.49
CA ILE A 144 -25.73 1.94 -10.29
C ILE A 144 -26.16 0.48 -10.27
N ASN A 145 -25.24 -0.48 -10.43
CA ASN A 145 -25.57 -1.90 -10.35
C ASN A 145 -26.17 -2.27 -8.99
N THR A 146 -25.60 -1.76 -7.90
CA THR A 146 -26.09 -1.98 -6.54
C THR A 146 -27.47 -1.34 -6.34
N THR A 147 -27.67 -0.14 -6.88
CA THR A 147 -28.96 0.56 -6.83
C THR A 147 -30.03 -0.21 -7.61
N THR A 148 -29.75 -0.62 -8.84
CA THR A 148 -30.67 -1.41 -9.66
C THR A 148 -31.03 -2.73 -8.97
N LYS A 149 -30.04 -3.42 -8.40
CA LYS A 149 -30.27 -4.64 -7.60
C LYS A 149 -31.16 -4.36 -6.38
N SER A 150 -30.84 -3.32 -5.61
CA SER A 150 -31.60 -2.92 -4.41
C SER A 150 -33.05 -2.59 -4.75
N VAL A 151 -33.28 -1.74 -5.75
CA VAL A 151 -34.62 -1.38 -6.23
C VAL A 151 -35.36 -2.61 -6.76
N SER A 152 -34.71 -3.47 -7.56
CA SER A 152 -35.33 -4.70 -8.06
C SER A 152 -35.74 -5.65 -6.92
N SER A 153 -34.91 -5.79 -5.89
CA SER A 153 -35.19 -6.63 -4.73
C SER A 153 -36.31 -6.06 -3.85
N ALA A 154 -36.35 -4.74 -3.68
CA ALA A 154 -37.40 -4.04 -2.94
C ALA A 154 -38.74 -4.16 -3.67
N LEU A 155 -38.75 -3.95 -4.99
CA LEU A 155 -39.95 -4.12 -5.81
C LEU A 155 -40.42 -5.57 -5.79
N THR A 156 -39.52 -6.54 -5.95
CA THR A 156 -39.84 -7.97 -5.87
C THR A 156 -40.44 -8.32 -4.50
N GLN A 157 -39.87 -7.81 -3.41
CA GLN A 157 -40.37 -8.03 -2.06
C GLN A 157 -41.75 -7.40 -1.85
N SER A 158 -42.00 -6.20 -2.38
CA SER A 158 -43.32 -5.56 -2.33
C SER A 158 -44.36 -6.32 -3.16
N TYR A 159 -43.99 -6.84 -4.34
CA TYR A 159 -44.84 -7.70 -5.15
C TYR A 159 -45.13 -9.05 -4.51
N LEU A 160 -44.14 -9.68 -3.87
CA LEU A 160 -44.32 -10.93 -3.13
C LEU A 160 -45.21 -10.74 -1.90
N GLN A 161 -45.10 -9.60 -1.20
CA GLN A 161 -45.97 -9.25 -0.07
C GLN A 161 -47.41 -8.96 -0.49
N SER A 162 -47.62 -8.34 -1.65
CA SER A 162 -48.97 -8.08 -2.17
C SER A 162 -49.62 -9.32 -2.80
N ALA A 163 -48.81 -10.24 -3.35
CA ALA A 163 -49.30 -11.46 -4.00
C ALA A 163 -49.59 -12.63 -3.05
N ASN A 164 -49.01 -12.68 -1.84
CA ASN A 164 -49.24 -13.78 -0.89
C ASN A 164 -49.13 -13.34 0.60
N PRO A 165 -50.25 -13.07 1.30
CA PRO A 165 -50.24 -12.62 2.70
C PRO A 165 -49.90 -13.69 3.75
N SER A 166 -49.62 -14.96 3.38
CA SER A 166 -49.61 -16.06 4.37
C SER A 166 -48.60 -17.20 4.20
N ASN A 167 -47.60 -17.12 3.33
CA ASN A 167 -46.55 -18.15 3.30
C ASN A 167 -45.16 -17.59 3.57
N ASN A 168 -44.71 -17.80 4.82
CA ASN A 168 -43.30 -17.80 5.17
C ASN A 168 -42.59 -18.86 4.33
N THR A 169 -41.94 -18.45 3.26
CA THR A 169 -41.01 -19.31 2.50
C THR A 169 -39.70 -18.55 2.32
N PRO A 170 -38.54 -19.23 2.44
CA PRO A 170 -37.28 -18.59 2.79
C PRO A 170 -36.79 -17.62 1.72
N GLN A 171 -36.31 -16.49 2.20
CA GLN A 171 -35.57 -15.48 1.46
C GLN A 171 -34.56 -16.15 0.51
N THR A 172 -34.72 -15.95 -0.80
CA THR A 172 -33.61 -16.10 -1.75
C THR A 172 -32.71 -14.87 -1.61
N GLY A 173 -31.98 -14.82 -0.49
CA GLY A 173 -30.86 -13.92 -0.35
C GLY A 173 -29.82 -14.31 -1.39
N LEU A 174 -29.57 -13.42 -2.35
CA LEU A 174 -28.33 -13.46 -3.11
C LEU A 174 -27.19 -13.33 -2.09
N LYS A 175 -26.62 -14.47 -1.68
CA LYS A 175 -25.28 -14.49 -1.10
C LYS A 175 -24.33 -14.17 -2.25
N GLU A 176 -24.05 -12.89 -2.43
CA GLU A 176 -22.83 -12.50 -3.12
C GLU A 176 -21.67 -13.00 -2.25
N GLU A 177 -21.15 -14.19 -2.56
CA GLU A 177 -19.77 -14.48 -2.21
C GLU A 177 -18.92 -13.47 -2.99
N LYS A 178 -18.46 -12.44 -2.30
CA LYS A 178 -17.39 -11.56 -2.78
C LYS A 178 -16.14 -12.42 -2.93
N THR A 179 -16.00 -13.11 -4.06
CA THR A 179 -14.77 -13.82 -4.41
C THR A 179 -13.75 -12.79 -4.89
N GLY A 180 -13.02 -12.21 -3.94
CA GLY A 180 -11.91 -11.31 -4.22
C GLY A 180 -11.76 -10.19 -3.20
N GLU A 181 -10.51 -9.87 -2.90
CA GLU A 181 -10.14 -8.75 -2.05
C GLU A 181 -10.48 -7.41 -2.73
N SER A 182 -11.12 -6.49 -2.00
CA SER A 182 -11.56 -5.20 -2.57
C SER A 182 -10.36 -4.39 -3.11
N LEU A 183 -10.56 -3.62 -4.19
CA LEU A 183 -9.50 -2.78 -4.77
C LEU A 183 -8.80 -1.87 -3.74
N PRO A 184 -9.52 -1.19 -2.81
CA PRO A 184 -8.88 -0.43 -1.74
C PRO A 184 -7.99 -1.29 -0.83
N MET A 185 -8.46 -2.50 -0.47
CA MET A 185 -7.69 -3.41 0.37
C MET A 185 -6.41 -3.89 -0.33
N GLN A 186 -6.49 -4.20 -1.64
CA GLN A 186 -5.30 -4.53 -2.43
C GLN A 186 -4.28 -3.39 -2.48
N ILE A 187 -4.75 -2.14 -2.61
CA ILE A 187 -3.87 -0.96 -2.60
C ILE A 187 -3.21 -0.81 -1.22
N ILE A 188 -3.98 -0.92 -0.14
CA ILE A 188 -3.48 -0.83 1.24
C ILE A 188 -2.42 -1.91 1.48
N LYS A 189 -2.69 -3.18 1.16
CA LYS A 189 -1.71 -4.27 1.34
C LYS A 189 -0.43 -4.05 0.54
N LYS A 190 -0.51 -3.49 -0.68
CA LYS A 190 0.67 -3.16 -1.49
C LYS A 190 1.50 -2.02 -0.90
N VAL A 191 0.85 -0.93 -0.48
CA VAL A 191 1.54 0.19 0.18
C VAL A 191 2.19 -0.27 1.49
N MET A 192 1.46 -1.06 2.26
CA MET A 192 1.94 -1.66 3.50
C MET A 192 3.15 -2.56 3.27
N LEU A 193 3.11 -3.43 2.25
CA LEU A 193 4.26 -4.23 1.84
C LEU A 193 5.48 -3.36 1.52
N MET A 194 5.30 -2.26 0.77
CA MET A 194 6.39 -1.31 0.48
C MET A 194 6.99 -0.76 1.78
N VAL A 195 6.17 -0.20 2.68
CA VAL A 195 6.66 0.38 3.94
C VAL A 195 7.40 -0.65 4.79
N LEU A 196 6.84 -1.86 4.95
CA LEU A 196 7.45 -2.93 5.73
C LEU A 196 8.79 -3.38 5.15
N LEU A 197 8.89 -3.48 3.82
CA LEU A 197 10.09 -3.91 3.13
C LEU A 197 11.24 -2.90 3.27
N PHE A 198 10.92 -1.60 3.35
CA PHE A 198 11.94 -0.55 3.49
C PHE A 198 12.38 -0.27 4.93
N LEU A 199 11.63 -0.74 5.93
CA LEU A 199 11.96 -0.61 7.36
C LEU A 199 13.38 -1.07 7.75
N PRO A 200 13.96 -2.17 7.22
CA PRO A 200 15.32 -2.59 7.55
C PRO A 200 16.41 -1.68 7.00
N LEU A 201 16.15 -0.87 5.97
CA LEU A 201 17.17 0.04 5.46
C LEU A 201 17.63 1.04 6.51
N PHE A 202 16.74 1.45 7.42
CA PHE A 202 17.05 2.40 8.49
C PHE A 202 18.18 1.92 9.42
N LEU A 203 18.41 0.61 9.52
CA LEU A 203 19.50 0.07 10.32
C LEU A 203 20.84 0.05 9.60
N PHE A 204 20.86 0.05 8.26
CA PHE A 204 22.11 -0.09 7.51
C PHE A 204 23.08 1.07 7.79
N GLY A 205 22.56 2.30 7.82
CA GLY A 205 23.35 3.47 8.21
C GLY A 205 23.83 3.42 9.67
N ASN A 206 22.99 2.92 10.58
CA ASN A 206 23.35 2.80 12.00
C ASN A 206 24.52 1.82 12.22
N ILE A 207 24.56 0.73 11.46
CA ILE A 207 25.67 -0.24 11.52
C ILE A 207 26.98 0.40 11.03
N ILE A 208 26.93 1.19 9.95
CA ILE A 208 28.09 1.92 9.43
C ILE A 208 28.63 2.91 10.45
N ILE A 209 27.76 3.70 11.09
CA ILE A 209 28.20 4.64 12.13
C ILE A 209 28.85 3.92 13.29
N ASP A 210 28.23 2.85 13.80
CA ASP A 210 28.77 2.13 14.95
C ASP A 210 30.15 1.53 14.64
N SER A 211 30.37 1.10 13.40
CA SER A 211 31.68 0.63 12.94
C SER A 211 32.70 1.77 12.80
N VAL A 212 32.34 2.86 12.11
CA VAL A 212 33.30 3.94 11.76
C VAL A 212 33.50 4.94 12.90
N VAL A 213 32.40 5.49 13.44
CA VAL A 213 32.44 6.47 14.53
C VAL A 213 32.76 5.79 15.86
N GLY A 214 32.28 4.56 16.07
CA GLY A 214 32.59 3.81 17.29
C GLY A 214 34.06 3.45 17.44
N GLU A 215 34.77 3.17 16.34
CA GLU A 215 36.21 2.98 16.37
C GLU A 215 36.99 4.27 16.66
N LYS A 216 36.46 5.41 16.21
CA LYS A 216 37.01 6.74 16.47
C LYS A 216 36.87 7.12 17.94
N GLU A 217 35.69 6.91 18.53
CA GLU A 217 35.46 7.19 19.95
C GLU A 217 36.22 6.24 20.89
N ARG A 218 36.45 4.99 20.48
CA ARG A 218 37.25 4.02 21.25
C ARG A 218 38.77 4.20 21.10
N LYS A 219 39.23 5.22 20.35
CA LYS A 219 40.64 5.47 19.97
C LYS A 219 41.35 4.32 19.24
N THR A 220 40.61 3.28 18.86
CA THR A 220 41.13 2.18 18.04
C THR A 220 41.39 2.59 16.59
N ALA A 221 40.77 3.68 16.12
CA ALA A 221 41.04 4.23 14.79
C ALA A 221 42.52 4.64 14.61
N GLU A 222 43.19 5.12 15.67
CA GLU A 222 44.59 5.53 15.62
C GLU A 222 45.53 4.33 15.39
N ILE A 223 45.15 3.16 15.91
CA ILE A 223 45.88 1.89 15.73
C ILE A 223 45.73 1.37 14.30
N LEU A 224 44.56 1.57 13.68
CA LEU A 224 44.29 1.18 12.29
C LEU A 224 44.97 2.10 11.27
N VAL A 225 45.05 3.41 11.53
CA VAL A 225 45.78 4.36 10.67
C VAL A 225 47.30 4.14 10.72
N ALA A 226 47.81 3.54 11.80
CA ALA A 226 49.20 3.12 11.89
C ALA A 226 49.54 1.87 11.04
N MET A 227 48.54 1.17 10.49
CA MET A 227 48.76 0.09 9.54
C MET A 227 49.07 0.65 8.14
N PRO A 228 49.89 -0.03 7.32
CA PRO A 228 50.21 0.38 5.96
C PRO A 228 49.05 0.10 4.99
N ILE A 229 47.86 0.65 5.27
CA ILE A 229 46.64 0.48 4.49
C ILE A 229 45.98 1.85 4.35
N SER A 230 45.47 2.18 3.16
CA SER A 230 44.85 3.49 2.96
C SER A 230 43.52 3.61 3.74
N PRO A 231 43.21 4.77 4.36
CA PRO A 231 41.94 4.96 5.07
C PRO A 231 40.69 4.74 4.21
N GLY A 232 40.79 5.04 2.91
CA GLY A 232 39.71 4.80 1.94
C GLY A 232 39.43 3.32 1.69
N GLU A 233 40.47 2.47 1.62
CA GLU A 233 40.29 1.01 1.48
C GLU A 233 39.65 0.38 2.72
N ILE A 234 39.97 0.89 3.93
CA ILE A 234 39.34 0.45 5.18
C ILE A 234 37.86 0.81 5.17
N LEU A 235 37.53 2.05 4.79
CA LEU A 235 36.16 2.54 4.74
C LEU A 235 35.31 1.77 3.72
N LEU A 236 35.83 1.53 2.52
CA LEU A 236 35.16 0.72 1.50
C LEU A 236 34.99 -0.74 1.95
N GLY A 237 35.98 -1.30 2.64
CA GLY A 237 35.94 -2.69 3.13
C GLY A 237 34.87 -2.90 4.20
N LYS A 238 34.72 -1.92 5.09
CA LYS A 238 33.62 -1.85 6.06
C LYS A 238 32.27 -1.62 5.39
N GLY A 239 32.22 -0.70 4.42
CA GLY A 239 31.03 -0.46 3.58
C GLY A 239 30.50 -1.74 2.96
N LEU A 240 31.37 -2.49 2.29
CA LEU A 240 31.01 -3.76 1.66
C LEU A 240 30.56 -4.82 2.68
N ALA A 241 31.18 -4.86 3.87
CA ALA A 241 30.76 -5.76 4.93
C ALA A 241 29.33 -5.45 5.40
N VAL A 242 28.99 -4.16 5.56
CA VAL A 242 27.63 -3.77 5.94
C VAL A 242 26.64 -4.10 4.84
N VAL A 243 26.94 -3.82 3.56
CA VAL A 243 26.07 -4.21 2.44
C VAL A 243 25.82 -5.73 2.42
N ALA A 244 26.84 -6.55 2.71
CA ALA A 244 26.66 -8.00 2.79
C ALA A 244 25.77 -8.43 3.98
N ILE A 245 25.90 -7.78 5.14
CA ILE A 245 25.02 -8.02 6.30
C ILE A 245 23.59 -7.61 5.98
N SER A 246 23.41 -6.43 5.38
CA SER A 246 22.14 -5.90 4.91
C SER A 246 21.47 -6.86 3.93
N ALA A 247 22.23 -7.40 2.97
CA ALA A 247 21.73 -8.39 2.01
C ALA A 247 21.21 -9.65 2.72
N LEU A 248 21.91 -10.16 3.73
CA LEU A 248 21.43 -11.29 4.53
C LEU A 248 20.16 -10.93 5.33
N GLN A 249 20.10 -9.72 5.88
CA GLN A 249 18.96 -9.22 6.63
C GLN A 249 17.69 -9.11 5.78
N VAL A 250 17.82 -8.64 4.53
CA VAL A 250 16.71 -8.53 3.58
C VAL A 250 16.13 -9.90 3.23
N VAL A 251 16.98 -10.95 3.10
CA VAL A 251 16.48 -12.33 2.90
C VAL A 251 15.59 -12.74 4.06
N MET A 252 16.05 -12.56 5.30
CA MET A 252 15.25 -12.88 6.49
C MET A 252 13.96 -12.07 6.52
N TRP A 253 14.02 -10.80 6.11
CA TRP A 253 12.85 -9.92 6.03
C TRP A 253 11.78 -10.43 5.07
N ILE A 254 12.19 -10.78 3.85
CA ILE A 254 11.31 -11.33 2.81
C ILE A 254 10.68 -12.64 3.29
N VAL A 255 11.45 -13.52 3.94
CA VAL A 255 10.92 -14.77 4.50
C VAL A 255 9.81 -14.51 5.52
N VAL A 256 9.99 -13.54 6.41
CA VAL A 256 8.99 -13.17 7.41
C VAL A 256 7.74 -12.58 6.76
N LEU A 257 7.89 -11.73 5.73
CA LEU A 257 6.77 -11.16 4.99
C LEU A 257 5.95 -12.23 4.25
N ILE A 258 6.61 -13.19 3.61
CA ILE A 258 5.93 -14.31 2.94
C ILE A 258 5.23 -15.19 3.98
N ALA A 259 5.89 -15.50 5.10
CA ALA A 259 5.29 -16.28 6.19
C ALA A 259 4.07 -15.58 6.82
N ALA A 260 4.04 -14.25 6.79
CA ALA A 260 2.93 -13.43 7.24
C ALA A 260 1.75 -13.36 6.24
N GLY A 261 1.89 -13.95 5.05
CA GLY A 261 0.82 -14.01 4.04
C GLY A 261 0.87 -12.90 2.99
N PHE A 262 1.96 -12.13 2.90
CA PHE A 262 2.10 -11.14 1.82
C PHE A 262 2.48 -11.80 0.50
N THR A 263 1.75 -11.47 -0.56
CA THR A 263 2.05 -11.93 -1.92
C THR A 263 3.10 -11.05 -2.58
N ILE A 264 4.28 -11.59 -2.85
CA ILE A 264 5.36 -10.90 -3.57
C ILE A 264 5.54 -11.60 -4.91
N ASN A 265 5.18 -10.91 -6.01
CA ASN A 265 5.24 -11.49 -7.36
C ASN A 265 6.67 -11.88 -7.76
N ASN A 266 7.60 -10.91 -7.73
CA ASN A 266 8.98 -11.09 -8.17
C ASN A 266 9.96 -10.93 -7.01
N VAL A 267 10.04 -11.96 -6.16
CA VAL A 267 10.90 -11.94 -4.95
C VAL A 267 12.35 -11.58 -5.26
N ILE A 268 12.92 -12.13 -6.35
CA ILE A 268 14.30 -11.87 -6.74
C ILE A 268 14.56 -10.41 -7.13
N LEU A 269 13.61 -9.80 -7.85
CA LEU A 269 13.71 -8.41 -8.29
C LEU A 269 13.58 -7.47 -7.09
N VAL A 270 12.63 -7.76 -6.20
CA VAL A 270 12.43 -7.01 -4.96
C VAL A 270 13.67 -7.09 -4.08
N TYR A 271 14.24 -8.28 -3.90
CA TYR A 271 15.50 -8.47 -3.18
C TYR A 271 16.63 -7.63 -3.76
N LEU A 272 16.85 -7.73 -5.08
CA LEU A 272 17.92 -7.00 -5.76
C LEU A 272 17.72 -5.48 -5.63
N LEU A 273 16.48 -5.00 -5.81
CA LEU A 273 16.14 -3.59 -5.67
C LEU A 273 16.49 -3.07 -4.28
N VAL A 274 16.09 -3.77 -3.22
CA VAL A 274 16.37 -3.37 -1.84
C VAL A 274 17.88 -3.38 -1.55
N VAL A 275 18.59 -4.42 -1.97
CA VAL A 275 20.05 -4.49 -1.80
C VAL A 275 20.75 -3.37 -2.58
N LEU A 276 20.27 -3.04 -3.78
CA LEU A 276 20.82 -1.97 -4.60
C LEU A 276 20.63 -0.60 -3.94
N THR A 277 19.47 -0.36 -3.31
CA THR A 277 19.23 0.87 -2.53
C THR A 277 20.10 0.97 -1.28
N ALA A 278 20.61 -0.14 -0.76
CA ALA A 278 21.54 -0.11 0.38
C ALA A 278 22.91 0.47 0.01
N VAL A 279 23.36 0.32 -1.24
CA VAL A 279 24.67 0.80 -1.71
C VAL A 279 24.83 2.34 -1.57
N PRO A 280 23.93 3.18 -2.13
CA PRO A 280 24.05 4.63 -1.99
C PRO A 280 23.88 5.09 -0.55
N ILE A 281 22.98 4.47 0.22
CA ILE A 281 22.80 4.77 1.65
C ILE A 281 24.09 4.50 2.41
N VAL A 282 24.66 3.30 2.26
CA VAL A 282 25.92 2.93 2.94
C VAL A 282 27.05 3.85 2.49
N GLY A 283 27.13 4.19 1.20
CA GLY A 283 28.12 5.13 0.68
C GLY A 283 28.02 6.53 1.31
N LEU A 284 26.83 7.13 1.30
CA LEU A 284 26.59 8.46 1.88
C LEU A 284 26.83 8.45 3.39
N THR A 285 26.29 7.47 4.10
CA THR A 285 26.47 7.35 5.56
C THR A 285 27.91 7.10 5.96
N SER A 286 28.67 6.38 5.11
CA SER A 286 30.10 6.14 5.30
C SER A 286 30.93 7.42 5.15
N ILE A 287 30.61 8.26 4.16
CA ILE A 287 31.24 9.58 4.00
C ILE A 287 30.94 10.46 5.23
N ILE A 288 29.65 10.55 5.62
CA ILE A 288 29.22 11.33 6.78
C ILE A 288 29.91 10.85 8.06
N ALA A 289 30.00 9.54 8.26
CA ALA A 289 30.65 8.94 9.42
C ALA A 289 32.16 9.22 9.47
N ALA A 290 32.84 9.30 8.31
CA ALA A 290 34.26 9.64 8.25
C ALA A 290 34.52 11.07 8.75
N TYR A 291 33.66 12.03 8.39
CA TYR A 291 33.80 13.43 8.79
C TYR A 291 33.24 13.74 10.18
N ALA A 292 32.26 12.98 10.66
CA ALA A 292 31.65 13.21 11.97
C ALA A 292 32.65 13.04 13.13
N LYS A 293 32.53 13.90 14.15
CA LYS A 293 33.39 13.80 15.35
C LYS A 293 32.77 12.87 16.40
N ASN A 294 31.45 12.90 16.54
CA ASN A 294 30.70 12.19 17.58
C ASN A 294 29.46 11.48 16.99
N TYR A 295 28.93 10.49 17.72
CA TYR A 295 27.67 9.80 17.33
C TYR A 295 26.49 10.74 17.03
N LYS A 296 26.39 11.87 17.75
CA LYS A 296 25.28 12.84 17.57
C LYS A 296 25.32 13.52 16.21
N GLU A 297 26.50 13.98 15.77
CA GLU A 297 26.67 14.63 14.46
C GLU A 297 26.43 13.64 13.32
N ALA A 298 26.94 12.41 13.48
CA ALA A 298 26.75 11.34 12.51
C ALA A 298 25.26 10.95 12.39
N GLY A 299 24.55 10.87 13.52
CA GLY A 299 23.12 10.54 13.56
C GLY A 299 22.23 11.57 12.84
N ILE A 300 22.53 12.87 12.97
CA ILE A 300 21.82 13.92 12.23
C ILE A 300 22.09 13.78 10.72
N GLY A 301 23.35 13.55 10.34
CA GLY A 301 23.72 13.37 8.94
C GLY A 301 23.05 12.17 8.27
N ILE A 302 22.87 11.07 9.01
CA ILE A 302 22.13 9.89 8.52
C ILE A 302 20.69 10.24 8.12
N THR A 303 19.98 11.02 8.93
CA THR A 303 18.59 11.37 8.65
C THR A 303 18.48 12.12 7.32
N PHE A 304 19.39 13.05 7.06
CA PHE A 304 19.46 13.74 5.77
C PHE A 304 19.81 12.80 4.61
N ALA A 305 20.73 11.85 4.82
CA ALA A 305 21.08 10.86 3.81
C ALA A 305 19.88 9.96 3.45
N TYR A 306 19.05 9.57 4.41
CA TYR A 306 17.85 8.78 4.13
C TYR A 306 16.83 9.57 3.32
N VAL A 307 16.55 10.83 3.67
CA VAL A 307 15.60 11.69 2.94
C VAL A 307 16.06 11.97 1.50
N MET A 308 17.36 11.98 1.24
CA MET A 308 17.89 12.22 -0.10
C MET A 308 17.77 10.98 -1.02
N VAL A 309 17.74 9.77 -0.45
CA VAL A 309 17.82 8.51 -1.19
C VAL A 309 16.48 7.78 -1.31
N VAL A 310 15.63 7.90 -0.28
CA VAL A 310 14.31 7.24 -0.18
C VAL A 310 13.23 8.18 -0.70
#